data_AF-A0A9D4C2C0-F1
#
_entry.id   AF-A0A9D4C2C0-F1
#
_cell.length_a   1.000
_cell.length_b   1.000
_cell.length_c   1.000
_cell.angle_alpha   90.00
_cell.angle_beta   90.00
_cell.angle_gamma   90.00
#
_symmetry.space_group_name_H-M   'P 1'
#
loop_
_entity.id
_entity.type
_entity.pdbx_description
1 polymer ?
#
loop_
_entity_poly.entity_id
_entity_poly.type
_entity_poly.pdbx_seq_one_letter_code
_entity_poly.pdbx_strand_id
1 'polypeptide(L)'
;MGRHQTEINDQGREYLEYNERLTKIRTLETTSEQRAFPPKQFAHANKESCPVEAYKEFDHHSPKEALHDDAPFYLSKNYSRQAG
;
A
#
# COMPACT_ATOMS: atom_id res chain seq x y z
N MET A 1 -7.25 -2.63 5.94
CA MET A 1 -6.09 -2.44 5.05
C MET A 1 -5.72 -0.96 5.06
N GLY A 2 -4.44 -0.58 5.02
CA GLY A 2 -4.07 0.84 5.04
C GLY A 2 -4.61 1.56 3.80
N ARG A 3 -5.38 2.63 3.98
CA ARG A 3 -5.87 3.44 2.85
C ARG A 3 -4.66 4.09 2.17
N HIS A 4 -4.49 3.80 0.89
CA HIS A 4 -3.61 4.54 0.00
C HIS A 4 -4.42 5.69 -0.57
N GLN A 5 -4.02 6.94 -0.31
CA GLN A 5 -4.75 8.12 -0.78
C GLN A 5 -3.89 8.88 -1.78
N THR A 6 -4.48 9.19 -2.93
CA THR A 6 -3.85 10.08 -3.91
C THR A 6 -4.26 11.51 -3.54
N GLU A 7 -3.28 12.40 -3.39
CA GLU A 7 -3.47 13.78 -2.94
C GLU A 7 -2.70 14.76 -3.81
N ILE A 8 -3.05 16.05 -3.74
CA ILE A 8 -2.36 17.14 -4.43
C ILE A 8 -1.69 18.02 -3.38
N ASN A 9 -0.40 18.31 -3.53
CA ASN A 9 0.32 19.19 -2.62
C ASN A 9 0.08 20.69 -2.94
N ASP A 10 0.62 21.57 -2.10
CA ASP A 10 0.52 23.03 -2.27
C ASP A 10 1.14 23.57 -3.57
N GLN A 11 1.94 22.75 -4.26
CA GLN A 11 2.57 23.07 -5.56
C GLN A 11 1.76 22.51 -6.74
N GLY A 12 0.59 21.93 -6.51
CA GLY A 12 -0.24 21.30 -7.55
C GLY A 12 0.28 19.95 -8.03
N ARG A 13 1.23 19.34 -7.32
CA ARG A 13 1.81 18.03 -7.68
C ARG A 13 1.10 16.91 -6.96
N GLU A 14 0.63 15.95 -7.75
CA GLU A 14 -0.03 14.75 -7.25
C GLU A 14 0.98 13.79 -6.58
N TYR A 15 0.56 13.13 -5.51
CA TYR A 15 1.35 12.12 -4.81
C TYR A 15 0.47 11.03 -4.18
N LEU A 16 1.06 9.85 -3.96
CA LEU A 16 0.50 8.79 -3.14
C LEU A 16 1.05 8.91 -1.73
N GLU A 17 0.17 8.89 -0.74
CA GLU A 17 0.51 8.73 0.67
C GLU A 17 0.12 7.33 1.13
N TYR A 18 1.01 6.67 1.87
CA TYR A 18 0.77 5.32 2.36
C TYR A 18 1.38 5.07 3.73
N ASN A 19 0.80 4.14 4.46
CA ASN A 19 1.32 3.72 5.75
C ASN A 19 2.26 2.52 5.56
N GLU A 20 3.53 2.70 5.91
CA GLU A 20 4.55 1.65 5.86
C GLU A 20 4.95 1.25 7.30
N ARG A 21 5.01 -0.05 7.58
CA ARG A 21 5.65 -0.57 8.80
C ARG A 21 7.15 -0.62 8.60
N LEU A 22 7.91 -0.32 9.65
CA LEU A 22 9.38 -0.40 9.60
C LEU A 22 9.82 -1.87 9.38
N THR A 23 10.56 -2.13 8.30
CA THR A 23 10.99 -3.49 7.89
C THR A 23 12.18 -4.04 8.69
N LYS A 24 12.66 -3.33 9.72
CA LYS A 24 13.79 -3.77 10.55
C LYS A 24 13.54 -3.54 12.03
N ILE A 25 13.12 -4.57 12.75
CA ILE A 25 13.49 -4.72 14.16
C ILE A 25 13.83 -6.17 14.48
N ARG A 26 15.02 -6.38 15.02
CA ARG A 26 15.52 -7.66 15.55
C ARG A 26 14.89 -7.99 16.91
N THR A 27 13.91 -7.20 17.39
CA THR A 27 13.33 -7.30 18.73
C THR A 27 11.84 -6.98 18.68
N LEU A 28 11.01 -7.97 19.01
CA LEU A 28 9.53 -7.98 18.97
C LEU A 28 8.87 -7.23 20.14
N GLU A 29 9.49 -6.19 20.70
CA GLU A 29 9.02 -5.60 21.97
C GLU A 29 8.36 -4.22 21.83
N THR A 30 8.37 -3.56 20.66
CA THR A 30 7.88 -2.19 20.56
C THR A 30 6.74 -2.07 19.55
N THR A 31 5.50 -2.06 20.04
CA THR A 31 4.23 -2.00 19.29
C THR A 31 4.01 -0.69 18.48
N SER A 32 5.00 0.20 18.39
CA SER A 32 4.90 1.51 17.72
C SER A 32 5.82 1.58 16.50
N GLU A 33 5.75 0.59 15.62
CA GLU A 33 6.63 0.43 14.44
C GLU A 33 6.15 1.20 13.20
N GLN A 34 5.59 2.41 13.40
CA GLN A 34 5.20 3.29 12.31
C GLN A 34 6.25 4.40 12.14
N ARG A 35 6.47 4.82 10.89
CA ARG A 35 7.30 6.01 10.63
C ARG A 35 6.63 7.24 11.28
N ALA A 36 7.45 8.20 11.70
CA ALA A 36 6.96 9.47 12.24
C ALA A 36 6.09 10.25 11.24
N PHE A 37 6.31 10.04 9.94
CA PHE A 37 5.50 10.59 8.86
C PHE A 37 5.23 9.53 7.80
N PRO A 38 4.03 9.47 7.22
CA PRO A 38 3.73 8.60 6.09
C PRO A 38 4.63 8.93 4.89
N PRO A 39 5.26 7.92 4.26
CA PRO A 39 5.95 8.12 3.00
C PRO A 39 5.04 8.69 1.90
N LYS A 40 5.64 9.53 1.04
CA LYS A 40 4.99 10.13 -0.13
C LYS A 40 5.70 9.76 -1.42
N GLN A 41 4.95 9.36 -2.43
CA GLN A 41 5.44 9.07 -3.78
C GLN A 41 4.82 10.03 -4.78
N PHE A 42 5.63 10.95 -5.32
CA PHE A 42 5.15 12.01 -6.20
C PHE A 42 5.03 11.57 -7.66
N ALA A 43 4.02 12.09 -8.36
CA ALA A 43 3.88 11.96 -9.80
C ALA A 43 5.08 12.58 -10.52
N HIS A 44 5.48 12.01 -11.64
CA HIS A 44 6.53 12.57 -12.50
C HIS A 44 6.27 12.26 -13.97
N ALA A 45 7.02 12.91 -14.87
CA ALA A 45 6.75 12.91 -16.32
C ALA A 45 6.76 11.52 -16.98
N ASN A 46 7.68 10.62 -16.58
CA ASN A 46 7.72 9.28 -17.14
C ASN A 46 6.54 8.44 -16.62
N LYS A 47 5.50 8.21 -17.42
CA LYS A 47 4.30 7.50 -16.99
C LYS A 47 4.58 6.02 -16.65
N GLU A 48 5.48 5.37 -17.37
CA GLU A 48 5.76 3.93 -17.19
C GLU A 48 6.35 3.60 -15.82
N SER A 49 7.07 4.55 -15.20
CA SER A 49 7.63 4.38 -13.86
C SER A 49 6.94 5.25 -12.82
N CYS A 50 5.86 5.97 -13.18
CA CYS A 50 5.21 6.91 -12.29
C CYS A 50 4.38 6.15 -11.25
N PRO A 51 4.69 6.29 -9.96
CA PRO A 51 4.00 5.53 -8.91
C PRO A 51 2.52 5.86 -8.86
N VAL A 52 2.17 7.15 -9.05
CA VAL A 52 0.78 7.63 -9.06
C VAL A 52 -0.03 7.01 -10.20
N GLU A 53 0.52 6.95 -11.41
CA GLU A 53 -0.17 6.36 -12.56
C GLU A 53 -0.33 4.84 -12.39
N ALA A 54 0.72 4.16 -11.91
CA ALA A 54 0.66 2.73 -11.61
C ALA A 54 -0.43 2.41 -10.57
N TYR A 55 -0.58 3.24 -9.54
CA TYR A 55 -1.65 3.07 -8.55
C TYR A 55 -3.05 3.31 -9.12
N LYS A 56 -3.23 4.35 -9.95
CA LYS A 56 -4.51 4.61 -10.62
C LYS A 56 -4.94 3.44 -11.51
N GLU A 57 -4.00 2.83 -12.23
CA GLU A 57 -4.27 1.64 -13.04
C GLU A 57 -4.67 0.45 -12.16
N PHE A 58 -3.97 0.22 -11.05
CA PHE A 58 -4.34 -0.80 -10.07
C PHE A 58 -5.74 -0.57 -9.48
N ASP A 59 -6.06 0.65 -9.06
CA ASP A 59 -7.37 1.02 -8.49
C ASP A 59 -8.49 0.86 -9.52
N HIS A 60 -8.25 1.25 -10.77
CA HIS A 60 -9.19 1.07 -11.87
C HIS A 60 -9.50 -0.42 -12.15
N HIS A 61 -8.51 -1.30 -12.02
CA HIS A 61 -8.68 -2.75 -12.21
C HIS A 61 -9.19 -3.50 -10.98
N SER A 62 -9.14 -2.87 -9.80
CA SER A 62 -9.55 -3.52 -8.55
C SER A 62 -11.07 -3.71 -8.49
N PRO A 63 -11.58 -4.90 -8.15
CA PRO A 63 -13.00 -5.11 -7.93
C PRO A 63 -13.46 -4.22 -6.77
N LYS A 64 -14.56 -3.48 -6.95
CA LYS A 64 -15.07 -2.58 -5.90
C LYS A 64 -15.45 -3.33 -4.63
N GLU A 65 -15.87 -4.58 -4.79
CA GLU A 65 -16.19 -5.50 -3.70
C GLU A 65 -14.96 -5.84 -2.87
N ALA A 66 -13.75 -5.80 -3.45
CA ALA A 66 -12.49 -6.05 -2.76
C ALA A 66 -11.98 -4.86 -1.94
N LEU A 67 -12.61 -3.69 -2.07
CA LEU A 67 -12.26 -2.47 -1.33
C LEU A 67 -13.04 -2.32 -0.01
N HIS A 68 -14.00 -3.20 0.26
CA HIS A 68 -14.73 -3.21 1.53
C HIS A 68 -13.90 -3.83 2.65
N ASP A 69 -14.03 -3.29 3.88
CA ASP A 69 -13.33 -3.83 5.05
C ASP A 69 -13.73 -5.30 5.34
N ASP A 70 -14.96 -5.69 4.99
CA ASP A 70 -15.48 -7.06 5.13
C ASP A 70 -15.27 -7.93 3.88
N ALA A 71 -14.50 -7.45 2.89
CA ALA A 71 -14.27 -8.21 1.68
C ALA A 71 -13.55 -9.54 1.99
N PRO A 72 -14.04 -10.69 1.46
CA PRO A 72 -13.39 -11.96 1.69
C PRO A 72 -12.03 -11.97 0.95
N PHE A 73 -10.92 -12.00 1.70
CA PHE A 73 -9.61 -12.24 1.11
C PHE A 73 -9.36 -13.76 1.02
N TYR A 74 -9.10 -14.25 -0.19
CA TYR A 74 -8.76 -15.65 -0.38
C TYR A 74 -7.30 -15.89 -0.01
N LEU A 75 -7.03 -16.44 1.18
CA LEU A 75 -5.73 -17.05 1.46
C LEU A 75 -5.68 -18.38 0.70
N SER A 76 -4.89 -18.43 -0.38
CA SER A 76 -4.63 -19.69 -1.08
C SER A 76 -4.09 -20.72 -0.10
N LYS A 77 -4.60 -21.96 -0.17
CA LYS A 77 -4.06 -23.08 0.63
C LYS A 77 -2.57 -23.21 0.37
N ASN A 78 -1.77 -23.16 1.44
CA ASN A 78 -0.35 -23.41 1.35
C ASN A 78 -0.10 -24.91 1.19
N TYR A 79 0.10 -25.35 -0.05
CA TYR A 79 0.37 -26.76 -0.39
C TYR A 79 1.76 -27.26 0.08
N SER A 80 2.63 -26.40 0.62
CA SER A 80 3.97 -26.79 1.09
C SER A 80 4.05 -27.13 2.58
N ARG A 81 2.97 -26.94 3.36
CA ARG A 81 2.89 -27.54 4.70
C ARG A 81 2.37 -28.97 4.57
N GLN A 82 3.28 -29.94 4.43
CA GLN A 82 2.96 -31.28 4.92
C GLN A 82 2.72 -31.16 6.43
N ALA A 83 1.56 -31.63 6.88
CA ALA A 83 1.33 -31.86 8.30
C ALA A 83 2.34 -32.91 8.77
N GLY A 84 3.19 -32.53 9.73
CA GLY A 84 3.89 -33.47 10.58
C GLY A 84 2.97 -33.95 11.69
#